data_AF-A0A395MFU2-F1
#
_entry.id   AF-A0A395MFU2-F1
#
_cell.length_a   1.000
_cell.length_b   1.000
_cell.length_c   1.000
_cell.angle_alpha   90.00
_cell.angle_beta   90.00
_cell.angle_gamma   90.00
#
_symmetry.space_group_name_H-M   'P 1'
#
loop_
_entity.id
_entity.type
_entity.pdbx_description
1 polymer ?
#
loop_
_entity_poly.entity_id
_entity_poly.type
_entity_poly.pdbx_seq_one_letter_code
_entity_poly.pdbx_strand_id
1 'polypeptide(L)'
;MDPDDLVEHTKKLHDVARHAYNKRVAFHSIASDRYRKVLDRAIRNVLSTELAKFTYAQIIDGLPIADVAFDRRITGIGGDHPIDDHETLCAGTLELAEKYYQEWEPAKLKFNPDTIRIFETSKPGSKAFNTRLVELVAVSLHQIAVMLFKADHRLHEGDVDAVTDWRLPLVGDMLDIPSGPTLFTHHGYQDDDIYPEGVADMVGYWAEDRILGGVAVFERRPADLNEIPNIYFHSCRKSQTIRVYQLQDEQQQALFNFLLQEEGTLFPSPLPILSDKHNRVRADAPKALTHHHIYIETFGNKSL
;
A
#
# COMPACT_ATOMS: atom_id res chain seq x y z
N MET A 1 16.94 7.38 -22.66
CA MET A 1 15.71 7.99 -23.18
C MET A 1 15.97 9.48 -23.26
N ASP A 2 15.67 10.12 -24.38
CA ASP A 2 15.77 11.57 -24.54
C ASP A 2 14.86 12.27 -23.51
N PRO A 3 15.19 13.43 -22.92
CA PRO A 3 14.28 14.13 -22.02
C PRO A 3 12.87 14.34 -22.59
N ASP A 4 12.74 14.60 -23.89
CA ASP A 4 11.43 14.76 -24.55
C ASP A 4 10.66 13.43 -24.61
N ASP A 5 11.35 12.32 -24.91
CA ASP A 5 10.77 10.97 -24.87
C ASP A 5 10.28 10.62 -23.44
N LEU A 6 11.01 11.04 -22.40
CA LEU A 6 10.65 10.79 -21.01
C LEU A 6 9.38 11.58 -20.60
N VAL A 7 9.23 12.82 -21.07
CA VAL A 7 8.03 13.63 -20.83
C VAL A 7 6.82 13.00 -21.52
N GLU A 8 6.96 12.59 -22.78
CA GLU A 8 5.89 11.91 -23.50
C GLU A 8 5.52 10.57 -22.84
N HIS A 9 6.51 9.79 -22.42
CA HIS A 9 6.30 8.53 -21.72
C HIS A 9 5.57 8.72 -20.39
N THR A 10 6.00 9.69 -19.59
CA THR A 10 5.37 10.07 -18.31
C THR A 10 3.90 10.43 -18.52
N LYS A 11 3.62 11.29 -19.51
CA LYS A 11 2.24 11.67 -19.85
C LYS A 11 1.40 10.47 -20.24
N LYS A 12 1.93 9.57 -21.07
CA LYS A 12 1.24 8.35 -21.48
C LYS A 12 0.92 7.45 -20.27
N LEU A 13 1.88 7.27 -19.36
CA LEU A 13 1.65 6.49 -18.13
C LEU A 13 0.57 7.15 -17.26
N HIS A 14 0.63 8.47 -17.07
CA HIS A 14 -0.39 9.23 -16.36
C HIS A 14 -1.78 9.06 -16.96
N ASP A 15 -1.90 9.16 -18.29
CA ASP A 15 -3.18 9.04 -19.00
C ASP A 15 -3.77 7.63 -18.88
N VAL A 16 -2.94 6.59 -19.05
CA VAL A 16 -3.32 5.20 -18.75
C VAL A 16 -3.77 5.08 -17.31
N ALA A 17 -3.07 5.76 -16.40
CA ALA A 17 -3.34 5.65 -15.00
C ALA A 17 -4.70 6.24 -14.61
N ARG A 18 -4.89 7.47 -15.02
CA ARG A 18 -6.13 8.23 -14.89
C ARG A 18 -7.31 7.49 -15.50
N HIS A 19 -7.14 6.87 -16.67
CA HIS A 19 -8.19 6.12 -17.33
C HIS A 19 -8.66 4.91 -16.53
N ALA A 20 -7.74 4.11 -15.98
CA ALA A 20 -8.14 2.96 -15.15
C ALA A 20 -8.77 3.40 -13.83
N TYR A 21 -8.24 4.46 -13.20
CA TYR A 21 -8.81 5.07 -11.99
C TYR A 21 -10.25 5.53 -12.22
N ASN A 22 -10.52 6.24 -13.32
CA ASN A 22 -11.85 6.75 -13.66
C ASN A 22 -12.87 5.65 -13.99
N LYS A 23 -12.41 4.44 -14.34
CA LYS A 23 -13.27 3.28 -14.57
C LYS A 23 -13.67 2.54 -13.29
N ARG A 24 -13.08 2.87 -12.15
CA ARG A 24 -13.43 2.22 -10.88
C ARG A 24 -14.89 2.45 -10.55
N VAL A 25 -15.54 1.41 -10.04
CA VAL A 25 -16.94 1.42 -9.62
C VAL A 25 -17.03 1.40 -8.09
N ALA A 26 -18.05 2.03 -7.54
CA ALA A 26 -18.21 2.15 -6.08
C ALA A 26 -18.45 0.78 -5.42
N PHE A 27 -18.11 0.64 -4.14
CA PHE A 27 -18.32 -0.58 -3.34
C PHE A 27 -19.74 -1.15 -3.46
N HIS A 28 -20.76 -0.28 -3.55
CA HIS A 28 -22.16 -0.70 -3.69
C HIS A 28 -22.49 -1.37 -5.04
N SER A 29 -21.57 -1.36 -6.02
CA SER A 29 -21.75 -2.04 -7.30
C SER A 29 -21.54 -3.54 -7.21
N ILE A 30 -20.92 -4.05 -6.13
CA ILE A 30 -20.90 -5.49 -5.83
C ILE A 30 -22.35 -5.92 -5.66
N ALA A 31 -22.89 -6.71 -6.58
CA ALA A 31 -24.31 -7.03 -6.64
C ALA A 31 -24.76 -7.86 -5.43
N SER A 32 -23.94 -8.81 -4.99
CA SER A 32 -24.29 -9.76 -3.94
C SER A 32 -24.04 -9.19 -2.54
N ASP A 33 -25.11 -9.17 -1.72
CA ASP A 33 -25.04 -8.75 -0.33
C ASP A 33 -24.06 -9.58 0.51
N ARG A 34 -23.99 -10.88 0.22
CA ARG A 34 -23.05 -11.79 0.86
C ARG A 34 -21.61 -11.36 0.59
N TYR A 35 -21.26 -11.03 -0.66
CA TYR A 35 -19.89 -10.65 -1.03
C TYR A 35 -19.52 -9.27 -0.48
N ARG A 36 -20.47 -8.32 -0.45
CA ARG A 36 -20.29 -7.03 0.24
C ARG A 36 -19.97 -7.23 1.72
N LYS A 37 -20.74 -8.05 2.44
CA LYS A 37 -20.51 -8.35 3.86
C LYS A 37 -19.17 -9.03 4.10
N VAL A 38 -18.75 -9.94 3.22
CA VAL A 38 -17.42 -10.59 3.34
C VAL A 38 -16.31 -9.57 3.16
N LEU A 39 -16.38 -8.70 2.14
CA LEU A 39 -15.36 -7.68 1.92
C LEU A 39 -15.32 -6.66 3.05
N ASP A 40 -16.47 -6.13 3.48
CA ASP A 40 -16.54 -5.18 4.60
C ASP A 40 -15.94 -5.79 5.88
N ARG A 41 -16.31 -7.04 6.19
CA ARG A 41 -15.74 -7.76 7.33
C ARG A 41 -14.23 -7.94 7.21
N ALA A 42 -13.73 -8.34 6.04
CA ALA A 42 -12.30 -8.50 5.83
C ALA A 42 -11.53 -7.19 6.03
N ILE A 43 -12.07 -6.07 5.55
CA ILE A 43 -11.50 -4.74 5.78
C ILE A 43 -11.52 -4.42 7.29
N ARG A 44 -12.66 -4.57 7.95
CA ARG A 44 -12.80 -4.34 9.40
C ARG A 44 -11.86 -5.20 10.23
N ASN A 45 -11.62 -6.45 9.85
CA ASN A 45 -10.66 -7.33 10.51
C ASN A 45 -9.26 -6.73 10.48
N VAL A 46 -8.81 -6.21 9.33
CA VAL A 46 -7.51 -5.53 9.23
C VAL A 46 -7.50 -4.22 10.02
N LEU A 47 -8.52 -3.37 9.85
CA LEU A 47 -8.60 -2.07 10.53
C LEU A 47 -8.67 -2.19 12.06
N SER A 48 -9.19 -3.30 12.57
CA SER A 48 -9.25 -3.58 14.01
C SER A 48 -7.87 -3.86 14.64
N THR A 49 -6.84 -4.12 13.83
CA THR A 49 -5.50 -4.41 14.34
C THR A 49 -4.83 -3.15 14.87
N GLU A 50 -4.08 -3.28 15.96
CA GLU A 50 -3.27 -2.19 16.52
C GLU A 50 -2.27 -1.63 15.48
N LEU A 51 -1.74 -2.50 14.62
CA LEU A 51 -0.84 -2.09 13.54
C LEU A 51 -1.52 -1.16 12.52
N ALA A 52 -2.76 -1.47 12.11
CA ALA A 52 -3.50 -0.62 11.18
C ALA A 52 -3.84 0.73 11.82
N LYS A 53 -4.35 0.73 13.06
CA LYS A 53 -4.65 1.96 13.81
C LYS A 53 -3.43 2.83 13.97
N PHE A 54 -2.30 2.24 14.38
CA PHE A 54 -1.02 2.94 14.55
C PHE A 54 -0.48 3.49 13.22
N THR A 55 -0.63 2.75 12.13
CA THR A 55 -0.21 3.22 10.79
C THR A 55 -1.03 4.43 10.35
N TYR A 56 -2.36 4.37 10.48
CA TYR A 56 -3.24 5.48 10.11
C TYR A 56 -3.11 6.68 11.05
N ALA A 57 -2.83 6.46 12.33
CA ALA A 57 -2.55 7.54 13.29
C ALA A 57 -1.33 8.35 12.88
N GLN A 58 -0.26 7.73 12.36
CA GLN A 58 0.89 8.47 11.82
C GLN A 58 0.50 9.37 10.63
N ILE A 59 -0.37 8.91 9.73
CA ILE A 59 -0.87 9.75 8.62
C ILE A 59 -1.67 10.95 9.16
N ILE A 60 -2.48 10.72 10.20
CA ILE A 60 -3.28 11.77 10.86
C ILE A 60 -2.38 12.78 11.59
N ASP A 61 -1.31 12.29 12.23
CA ASP A 61 -0.25 13.11 12.84
C ASP A 61 0.32 14.04 11.76
N GLY A 62 0.72 13.46 10.64
CA GLY A 62 1.32 14.16 9.49
C GLY A 62 2.76 13.75 9.25
N LEU A 63 3.38 13.08 10.22
CA LEU A 63 4.72 12.50 10.13
C LEU A 63 4.74 11.05 10.64
N PRO A 64 5.56 10.17 10.06
CA PRO A 64 5.87 8.90 10.71
C PRO A 64 6.68 9.16 11.98
N ILE A 65 6.65 8.24 12.95
CA ILE A 65 7.64 8.29 14.04
C ILE A 65 9.03 7.91 13.53
N ALA A 66 10.07 8.33 14.23
CA ALA A 66 11.49 8.12 13.87
C ALA A 66 11.77 6.65 13.48
N ASP A 67 11.42 5.72 14.36
CA ASP A 67 11.64 4.28 14.15
C ASP A 67 11.01 3.77 12.85
N VAL A 68 9.81 4.27 12.52
CA VAL A 68 9.09 3.89 11.30
C VAL A 68 9.71 4.54 10.06
N ALA A 69 10.14 5.79 10.17
CA ALA A 69 10.83 6.51 9.10
C ALA A 69 12.16 5.81 8.73
N PHE A 70 12.92 5.35 9.74
CA PHE A 70 14.18 4.64 9.55
C PHE A 70 14.05 3.13 9.29
N ASP A 71 12.90 2.50 9.56
CA ASP A 71 12.61 1.11 9.15
C ASP A 71 12.29 1.02 7.65
N ARG A 72 13.30 1.38 6.86
CA ARG A 72 13.29 1.33 5.41
C ARG A 72 14.64 0.87 4.90
N ARG A 73 14.63 0.06 3.84
CA ARG A 73 15.84 -0.44 3.19
C ARG A 73 16.59 0.66 2.44
N ILE A 74 15.83 1.58 1.86
CA ILE A 74 16.33 2.82 1.26
C ILE A 74 15.56 3.94 1.97
N THR A 75 16.19 4.51 2.99
CA THR A 75 15.54 5.47 3.90
C THR A 75 15.27 6.80 3.21
N GLY A 76 16.19 7.27 2.37
CA GLY A 76 16.10 8.61 1.77
C GLY A 76 16.24 9.76 2.79
N ILE A 77 16.52 9.42 4.05
CA ILE A 77 16.76 10.31 5.19
C ILE A 77 18.05 9.85 5.88
N GLY A 78 18.81 10.79 6.44
CA GLY A 78 20.06 10.54 7.16
C GLY A 78 20.67 11.84 7.70
N GLY A 79 21.78 11.74 8.44
CA GLY A 79 22.34 12.88 9.17
C GLY A 79 21.51 13.23 10.41
N ASP A 80 21.60 14.48 10.86
CA ASP A 80 20.82 15.02 11.98
C ASP A 80 19.42 15.45 11.49
N HIS A 81 18.64 14.48 10.99
CA HIS A 81 17.33 14.77 10.40
C HIS A 81 16.33 15.08 11.52
N PRO A 82 15.52 16.15 11.45
CA PRO A 82 14.55 16.52 12.49
C PRO A 82 13.50 15.45 12.85
N ILE A 83 13.44 14.36 12.08
CA ILE A 83 12.54 13.24 12.34
C ILE A 83 13.05 12.40 13.52
N ASP A 84 14.34 12.48 13.84
CA ASP A 84 14.97 11.80 14.98
C ASP A 84 14.28 12.15 16.30
N ASP A 85 13.75 13.38 16.43
CA ASP A 85 13.07 13.86 17.62
C ASP A 85 11.58 13.42 17.69
N HIS A 86 11.02 12.85 16.63
CA HIS A 86 9.63 12.40 16.58
C HIS A 86 9.49 10.94 17.06
N GLU A 87 9.77 10.70 18.35
CA GLU A 87 9.82 9.35 18.93
C GLU A 87 8.43 8.72 19.12
N THR A 88 7.40 9.55 19.37
CA THR A 88 6.04 9.10 19.68
C THR A 88 5.00 9.93 18.94
N LEU A 89 3.86 9.32 18.67
CA LEU A 89 2.70 10.00 18.10
C LEU A 89 2.24 11.19 18.97
N CYS A 90 1.84 12.27 18.32
CA CYS A 90 1.22 13.43 18.95
C CYS A 90 -0.14 13.07 19.56
N ALA A 91 -0.55 13.80 20.59
CA ALA A 91 -1.77 13.53 21.33
C ALA A 91 -3.03 13.62 20.44
N GLY A 92 -3.98 12.69 20.61
CA GLY A 92 -5.25 12.68 19.89
C GLY A 92 -5.22 11.96 18.54
N THR A 93 -4.04 11.63 18.00
CA THR A 93 -3.90 10.96 16.68
C THR A 93 -4.43 9.53 16.70
N LEU A 94 -4.14 8.76 17.75
CA LEU A 94 -4.64 7.38 17.94
C LEU A 94 -6.14 7.36 18.19
N GLU A 95 -6.64 8.28 19.02
CA GLU A 95 -8.08 8.40 19.30
C GLU A 95 -8.86 8.74 18.03
N LEU A 96 -8.31 9.61 17.18
CA LEU A 96 -8.91 9.95 15.90
C LEU A 96 -8.86 8.76 14.91
N ALA A 97 -7.75 8.03 14.85
CA ALA A 97 -7.65 6.80 14.05
C ALA A 97 -8.68 5.74 14.48
N GLU A 98 -8.85 5.55 15.79
CA GLU A 98 -9.87 4.66 16.36
C GLU A 98 -11.29 5.14 16.01
N LYS A 99 -11.56 6.44 16.08
CA LYS A 99 -12.83 7.01 15.66
C LYS A 99 -13.11 6.73 14.18
N TYR A 100 -12.13 6.90 13.30
CA TYR A 100 -12.25 6.57 11.88
C TYR A 100 -12.57 5.10 11.63
N TYR A 101 -12.02 4.20 12.44
CA TYR A 101 -12.36 2.78 12.39
C TYR A 101 -13.81 2.52 12.85
N GLN A 102 -14.25 3.13 13.95
CA GLN A 102 -15.61 2.97 14.47
C GLN A 102 -16.67 3.51 13.51
N GLU A 103 -16.37 4.64 12.86
CA GLU A 103 -17.22 5.29 11.85
C GLU A 103 -16.93 4.76 10.42
N TRP A 104 -16.25 3.61 10.29
CA TRP A 104 -15.89 3.05 9.00
C TRP A 104 -17.13 2.75 8.14
N GLU A 105 -17.13 3.31 6.93
CA GLU A 105 -18.16 3.11 5.93
C GLU A 105 -17.55 2.72 4.58
N PRO A 106 -17.81 1.49 4.07
CA PRO A 106 -17.21 1.01 2.83
C PRO A 106 -17.74 1.72 1.58
N ALA A 107 -18.82 2.50 1.69
CA ALA A 107 -19.44 3.22 0.57
C ALA A 107 -18.51 4.24 -0.12
N LYS A 108 -17.45 4.68 0.57
CA LYS A 108 -16.45 5.62 0.04
C LYS A 108 -15.44 4.95 -0.92
N LEU A 109 -15.37 3.62 -0.91
CA LEU A 109 -14.39 2.88 -1.72
C LEU A 109 -14.84 2.67 -3.16
N LYS A 110 -13.86 2.68 -4.07
CA LYS A 110 -14.03 2.34 -5.48
C LYS A 110 -13.03 1.28 -5.89
N PHE A 111 -13.44 0.36 -6.77
CA PHE A 111 -12.61 -0.76 -7.20
C PHE A 111 -12.67 -0.97 -8.70
N ASN A 112 -11.68 -1.68 -9.24
CA ASN A 112 -11.70 -2.13 -10.61
C ASN A 112 -12.90 -3.08 -10.85
N PRO A 113 -13.74 -2.83 -11.87
CA PRO A 113 -14.93 -3.65 -12.13
C PRO A 113 -14.60 -5.11 -12.49
N ASP A 114 -13.47 -5.38 -13.15
CA ASP A 114 -13.05 -6.76 -13.45
C ASP A 114 -12.66 -7.51 -12.18
N THR A 115 -12.01 -6.83 -11.22
CA THR A 115 -11.67 -7.41 -9.91
C THR A 115 -12.93 -7.79 -9.13
N ILE A 116 -13.94 -6.90 -9.08
CA ILE A 116 -15.25 -7.19 -8.49
C ILE A 116 -15.92 -8.36 -9.20
N ARG A 117 -15.97 -8.36 -10.54
CA ARG A 117 -16.60 -9.42 -11.31
C ARG A 117 -16.00 -10.78 -10.96
N ILE A 118 -14.67 -10.90 -10.99
CA ILE A 118 -13.99 -12.18 -10.67
C ILE A 118 -14.27 -12.58 -9.22
N PHE A 119 -14.23 -11.62 -8.28
CA PHE A 119 -14.56 -11.89 -6.88
C PHE A 119 -15.97 -12.49 -6.75
N GLU A 120 -16.99 -11.87 -7.35
CA GLU A 120 -18.39 -12.31 -7.26
C GLU A 120 -18.69 -13.61 -8.00
N THR A 121 -18.01 -13.87 -9.12
CA THR A 121 -18.22 -15.12 -9.89
C THR A 121 -17.43 -16.31 -9.34
N SER A 122 -16.45 -16.06 -8.46
CA SER A 122 -15.62 -17.12 -7.88
C SER A 122 -16.33 -17.83 -6.73
N LYS A 123 -16.13 -19.15 -6.63
CA LYS A 123 -16.65 -19.95 -5.52
C LYS A 123 -16.01 -19.48 -4.20
N PRO A 124 -16.78 -19.19 -3.14
CA PRO A 124 -16.24 -18.85 -1.83
C PRO A 124 -15.25 -19.91 -1.32
N GLY A 125 -14.11 -19.46 -0.79
CA GLY A 125 -13.01 -20.33 -0.33
C GLY A 125 -12.12 -20.91 -1.44
N SER A 126 -12.43 -20.66 -2.72
CA SER A 126 -11.49 -20.98 -3.81
C SER A 126 -10.29 -20.02 -3.78
N LYS A 127 -9.15 -20.46 -4.34
CA LYS A 127 -7.97 -19.61 -4.49
C LYS A 127 -8.27 -18.32 -5.25
N ALA A 128 -9.11 -18.38 -6.30
CA ALA A 128 -9.49 -17.20 -7.08
C ALA A 128 -10.25 -16.18 -6.23
N PHE A 129 -11.24 -16.66 -5.47
CA PHE A 129 -11.99 -15.83 -4.52
C PHE A 129 -11.07 -15.19 -3.48
N ASN A 130 -10.21 -16.00 -2.84
CA ASN A 130 -9.31 -15.54 -1.79
C ASN A 130 -8.28 -14.52 -2.31
N THR A 131 -7.67 -14.75 -3.48
CA THR A 131 -6.73 -13.82 -4.09
C THR A 131 -7.41 -12.48 -4.43
N ARG A 132 -8.63 -12.51 -5.01
CA ARG A 132 -9.36 -11.26 -5.29
C ARG A 132 -9.79 -10.54 -4.02
N LEU A 133 -10.13 -11.27 -2.95
CA LEU A 133 -10.42 -10.67 -1.65
C LEU A 133 -9.20 -9.91 -1.10
N VAL A 134 -8.01 -10.52 -1.14
CA VAL A 134 -6.78 -9.85 -0.72
C VAL A 134 -6.51 -8.60 -1.56
N GLU A 135 -6.71 -8.66 -2.88
CA GLU A 135 -6.57 -7.48 -3.76
C GLU A 135 -7.52 -6.35 -3.37
N LEU A 136 -8.80 -6.66 -3.15
CA LEU A 136 -9.80 -5.68 -2.74
C LEU A 136 -9.47 -5.10 -1.35
N VAL A 137 -8.98 -5.91 -0.41
CA VAL A 137 -8.53 -5.43 0.91
C VAL A 137 -7.33 -4.50 0.77
N ALA A 138 -6.29 -4.88 0.02
CA ALA A 138 -5.11 -4.02 -0.20
C ALA A 138 -5.49 -2.66 -0.80
N VAL A 139 -6.30 -2.67 -1.87
CA VAL A 139 -6.84 -1.46 -2.52
C VAL A 139 -7.72 -0.62 -1.58
N SER A 140 -8.39 -1.25 -0.60
CA SER A 140 -9.15 -0.54 0.43
C SER A 140 -8.22 0.18 1.41
N LEU A 141 -7.18 -0.49 1.89
CA LEU A 141 -6.21 0.08 2.83
C LEU A 141 -5.48 1.28 2.23
N HIS A 142 -5.10 1.16 0.95
CA HIS A 142 -4.52 2.24 0.14
C HIS A 142 -5.46 3.44 0.07
N GLN A 143 -6.71 3.23 -0.33
CA GLN A 143 -7.70 4.32 -0.44
C GLN A 143 -7.99 4.99 0.90
N ILE A 144 -7.99 4.25 2.00
CA ILE A 144 -8.15 4.82 3.34
C ILE A 144 -7.00 5.76 3.67
N ALA A 145 -5.75 5.33 3.44
CA ALA A 145 -4.58 6.19 3.62
C ALA A 145 -4.65 7.45 2.74
N VAL A 146 -5.02 7.31 1.46
CA VAL A 146 -5.24 8.46 0.54
C VAL A 146 -6.27 9.43 1.12
N MET A 147 -7.42 8.92 1.59
CA MET A 147 -8.49 9.75 2.16
C MET A 147 -8.05 10.47 3.43
N LEU A 148 -7.33 9.78 4.33
CA LEU A 148 -6.83 10.37 5.58
C LEU A 148 -5.77 11.44 5.32
N PHE A 149 -4.83 11.17 4.41
CA PHE A 149 -3.80 12.13 4.03
C PHE A 149 -4.41 13.39 3.42
N LYS A 150 -5.39 13.24 2.53
CA LYS A 150 -6.10 14.38 1.91
C LYS A 150 -7.03 15.13 2.87
N ALA A 151 -7.47 14.49 3.95
CA ALA A 151 -8.22 15.18 5.00
C ALA A 151 -7.34 16.19 5.75
N ASP A 152 -6.01 16.03 5.67
CA ASP A 152 -4.99 16.99 6.13
C ASP A 152 -5.22 17.46 7.57
N HIS A 153 -5.48 16.50 8.47
CA HIS A 153 -5.73 16.80 9.88
C HIS A 153 -4.55 17.52 10.55
N ARG A 154 -3.31 17.22 10.10
CA ARG A 154 -2.03 17.77 10.58
C ARG A 154 -2.01 17.99 12.09
N LEU A 155 -2.31 16.94 12.85
CA LEU A 155 -2.35 17.03 14.32
C LEU A 155 -0.96 17.10 14.95
N HIS A 156 0.11 17.00 14.15
CA HIS A 156 1.48 17.13 14.61
C HIS A 156 1.72 18.44 15.38
N GLU A 157 2.27 18.32 16.59
CA GLU A 157 2.70 19.46 17.40
C GLU A 157 4.10 19.92 16.94
N GLY A 158 4.20 20.46 15.73
CA GLY A 158 5.48 20.89 15.16
C GLY A 158 5.37 21.35 13.71
N ASP A 159 6.50 21.76 13.14
CA ASP A 159 6.59 22.17 11.74
C ASP A 159 6.84 20.94 10.85
N VAL A 160 5.75 20.35 10.36
CA VAL A 160 5.78 19.21 9.43
C VAL A 160 6.60 19.54 8.19
N ASP A 161 6.45 20.75 7.65
CA ASP A 161 7.11 21.16 6.42
C ASP A 161 8.63 21.29 6.64
N ALA A 162 9.07 21.78 7.80
CA ALA A 162 10.49 21.81 8.16
C ALA A 162 11.12 20.41 8.27
N VAL A 163 10.34 19.40 8.65
CA VAL A 163 10.80 18.00 8.71
C VAL A 163 10.83 17.39 7.31
N THR A 164 9.80 17.60 6.49
CA THR A 164 9.72 17.02 5.14
C THR A 164 10.66 17.68 4.14
N ASP A 165 10.84 19.00 4.23
CA ASP A 165 11.69 19.79 3.32
C ASP A 165 13.16 19.82 3.77
N TRP A 166 13.49 19.11 4.85
CA TRP A 166 14.84 19.04 5.34
C TRP A 166 15.78 18.46 4.29
N ARG A 167 16.94 19.10 4.14
CA ARG A 167 18.02 18.66 3.25
C ARG A 167 19.28 18.42 4.03
N LEU A 168 19.93 17.30 3.71
CA LEU A 168 21.24 16.99 4.26
C LEU A 168 22.21 18.12 3.88
N PRO A 169 22.86 18.80 4.85
CA PRO A 169 23.85 19.81 4.55
C PRO A 169 24.96 19.23 3.67
N LEU A 170 25.18 19.81 2.50
CA LEU A 170 26.19 19.35 1.55
C LEU A 170 27.59 19.53 2.14
N VAL A 171 28.35 18.44 2.23
CA VAL A 171 29.76 18.46 2.62
C VAL A 171 30.60 18.06 1.40
N GLY A 172 31.36 19.00 0.84
CA GLY A 172 32.20 18.76 -0.33
C GLY A 172 31.39 18.52 -1.61
N ASP A 173 31.83 17.56 -2.44
CA ASP A 173 31.22 17.23 -3.74
C ASP A 173 30.04 16.23 -3.62
N MET A 174 29.34 16.21 -2.49
CA MET A 174 28.15 15.37 -2.32
C MET A 174 27.03 15.81 -3.28
N LEU A 175 26.35 14.83 -3.88
CA LEU A 175 25.16 15.07 -4.69
C LEU A 175 24.05 15.65 -3.81
N ASP A 176 23.46 16.76 -4.25
CA ASP A 176 22.22 17.30 -3.66
C ASP A 176 21.06 16.36 -4.00
N ILE A 177 20.56 15.67 -2.97
CA ILE A 177 19.41 14.79 -3.09
C ILE A 177 18.20 15.59 -2.63
N PRO A 178 17.27 15.94 -3.52
CA PRO A 178 16.09 16.71 -3.15
C PRO A 178 15.25 15.92 -2.14
N SER A 179 14.66 16.65 -1.19
CA SER A 179 13.64 16.09 -0.29
C SER A 179 12.46 15.55 -1.09
N GLY A 180 11.91 14.43 -0.64
CA GLY A 180 10.67 13.89 -1.19
C GLY A 180 9.47 14.70 -0.72
N PRO A 181 8.32 14.63 -1.41
CA PRO A 181 7.12 15.40 -1.06
C PRO A 181 6.44 14.94 0.24
N THR A 182 6.91 13.84 0.83
CA THR A 182 6.45 13.29 2.11
C THR A 182 7.47 12.27 2.64
N LEU A 183 7.44 11.97 3.94
CA LEU A 183 8.19 10.86 4.54
C LEU A 183 7.46 9.51 4.46
N PHE A 184 6.16 9.50 4.16
CA PHE A 184 5.35 8.29 3.95
C PHE A 184 5.62 7.69 2.57
N THR A 185 6.80 7.09 2.38
CA THR A 185 7.20 6.59 1.06
C THR A 185 7.65 5.14 1.06
N HIS A 186 7.33 4.46 -0.04
CA HIS A 186 7.87 3.16 -0.38
C HIS A 186 8.92 3.34 -1.49
N HIS A 187 10.12 2.78 -1.33
CA HIS A 187 11.24 2.99 -2.28
C HIS A 187 10.94 2.59 -3.74
N GLY A 188 10.01 1.67 -3.92
CA GLY A 188 9.52 1.24 -5.23
C GLY A 188 8.23 1.90 -5.72
N TYR A 189 7.66 2.90 -5.03
CA TYR A 189 6.41 3.57 -5.47
C TYR A 189 6.49 5.07 -5.15
N GLN A 190 7.32 5.79 -5.90
CA GLN A 190 7.63 7.22 -5.68
C GLN A 190 7.24 8.13 -6.86
N ASP A 191 6.60 7.59 -7.90
CA ASP A 191 6.29 8.33 -9.12
C ASP A 191 4.96 9.08 -9.00
N ASP A 192 4.87 10.07 -8.11
CA ASP A 192 3.62 10.80 -7.82
C ASP A 192 3.00 11.46 -9.05
N ASP A 193 3.81 11.91 -10.00
CA ASP A 193 3.33 12.63 -11.18
C ASP A 193 2.61 11.74 -12.21
N ILE A 194 2.74 10.40 -12.13
CA ILE A 194 1.93 9.47 -12.92
C ILE A 194 0.75 8.89 -12.14
N TYR A 195 0.71 9.08 -10.82
CA TYR A 195 -0.35 8.54 -9.98
C TYR A 195 -1.61 9.41 -10.06
N PRO A 196 -2.81 8.81 -10.16
CA PRO A 196 -4.06 9.57 -10.27
C PRO A 196 -4.26 10.54 -9.09
N GLU A 197 -3.88 10.14 -7.88
CA GLU A 197 -4.03 10.94 -6.66
C GLU A 197 -2.71 11.56 -6.18
N GLY A 198 -1.67 11.54 -7.02
CA GLY A 198 -0.40 12.19 -6.74
C GLY A 198 0.33 11.59 -5.54
N VAL A 199 0.86 12.49 -4.70
CA VAL A 199 1.54 12.14 -3.44
C VAL A 199 0.68 11.28 -2.52
N ALA A 200 -0.65 11.47 -2.53
CA ALA A 200 -1.54 10.68 -1.69
C ALA A 200 -1.49 9.18 -2.04
N ASP A 201 -1.27 8.82 -3.31
CA ASP A 201 -1.07 7.41 -3.70
C ASP A 201 0.25 6.86 -3.15
N MET A 202 1.32 7.66 -3.04
CA MET A 202 2.57 7.24 -2.37
C MET A 202 2.31 6.86 -0.91
N VAL A 203 1.51 7.69 -0.20
CA VAL A 203 1.11 7.42 1.19
C VAL A 203 0.27 6.14 1.28
N GLY A 204 -0.60 5.90 0.29
CA GLY A 204 -1.35 4.65 0.16
C GLY A 204 -0.45 3.41 0.11
N TYR A 205 0.55 3.41 -0.77
CA TYR A 205 1.51 2.31 -0.87
C TYR A 205 2.37 2.15 0.39
N TRP A 206 2.74 3.25 1.05
CA TRP A 206 3.42 3.20 2.34
C TRP A 206 2.54 2.51 3.39
N ALA A 207 1.25 2.86 3.48
CA ALA A 207 0.33 2.26 4.43
C ALA A 207 0.11 0.76 4.16
N GLU A 208 -0.02 0.36 2.88
CA GLU A 208 -0.06 -1.06 2.50
C GLU A 208 1.17 -1.83 3.00
N ASP A 209 2.37 -1.29 2.78
CA ASP A 209 3.63 -1.91 3.25
C ASP A 209 3.72 -2.02 4.78
N ARG A 210 3.27 -0.98 5.49
CA ARG A 210 3.26 -0.99 6.96
C ARG A 210 2.25 -1.99 7.51
N ILE A 211 1.05 -2.06 6.95
CA ILE A 211 -0.04 -2.90 7.48
C ILE A 211 0.11 -4.35 7.02
N LEU A 212 0.25 -4.59 5.71
CA LEU A 212 0.32 -5.94 5.17
C LEU A 212 1.72 -6.55 5.31
N GLY A 213 2.76 -5.72 5.38
CA GLY A 213 4.17 -6.15 5.33
C GLY A 213 4.81 -5.95 3.96
N GLY A 214 4.04 -5.53 2.96
CA GLY A 214 4.49 -5.12 1.64
C GLY A 214 3.32 -4.66 0.77
N VAL A 215 3.62 -3.94 -0.30
CA VAL A 215 2.64 -3.56 -1.32
C VAL A 215 2.19 -4.83 -2.06
N ALA A 216 0.89 -5.12 -2.04
CA ALA A 216 0.33 -6.40 -2.50
C ALA A 216 0.11 -6.44 -4.02
N VAL A 217 1.04 -7.05 -4.76
CA VAL A 217 1.02 -7.12 -6.23
C VAL A 217 0.57 -8.48 -6.74
N PHE A 218 -0.09 -8.49 -7.91
CA PHE A 218 -0.71 -9.69 -8.49
C PHE A 218 -0.27 -9.87 -9.93
N GLU A 219 -0.03 -11.12 -10.33
CA GLU A 219 0.22 -11.46 -11.73
C GLU A 219 -1.06 -11.26 -12.55
N ARG A 220 -0.99 -10.42 -13.59
CA ARG A 220 -2.14 -10.03 -14.42
C ARG A 220 -2.22 -10.74 -15.76
N ARG A 221 -1.13 -11.36 -16.21
CA ARG A 221 -1.05 -12.09 -17.48
C ARG A 221 -0.30 -13.42 -17.27
N PRO A 222 -0.90 -14.38 -16.56
CA PRO A 222 -0.28 -15.67 -16.39
C PRO A 222 -0.12 -16.37 -17.74
N ALA A 223 0.94 -17.17 -17.89
CA ALA A 223 1.20 -17.94 -19.10
C ALA A 223 0.08 -18.97 -19.37
N ASP A 224 -0.49 -19.53 -18.31
CA ASP A 224 -1.72 -20.33 -18.35
C ASP A 224 -2.89 -19.50 -17.80
N LEU A 225 -3.89 -19.23 -18.63
CA LEU A 225 -5.09 -18.48 -18.24
C LEU A 225 -5.95 -19.22 -17.19
N ASN A 226 -5.69 -20.51 -16.96
CA ASN A 226 -6.34 -21.29 -15.91
C ASN A 226 -5.56 -21.23 -14.58
N GLU A 227 -4.34 -20.69 -14.57
CA GLU A 227 -3.54 -20.56 -13.35
C GLU A 227 -4.00 -19.34 -12.56
N ILE A 228 -4.44 -19.58 -11.33
CA ILE A 228 -4.87 -18.52 -10.43
C ILE A 228 -3.61 -17.83 -9.88
N PRO A 229 -3.47 -16.50 -10.07
CA PRO A 229 -2.25 -15.80 -9.71
C PRO A 229 -1.97 -15.92 -8.21
N ASN A 230 -0.70 -16.18 -7.89
CA ASN A 230 -0.21 -16.11 -6.52
C ASN A 230 -0.18 -14.66 -6.03
N ILE A 231 -0.16 -14.51 -4.71
CA ILE A 231 -0.05 -13.22 -4.03
C ILE A 231 1.44 -12.94 -3.83
N TYR A 232 1.87 -11.74 -4.24
CA TYR A 232 3.23 -11.30 -4.09
C TYR A 232 3.28 -10.01 -3.29
N PHE A 233 4.25 -9.87 -2.41
CA PHE A 233 4.49 -8.63 -1.66
C PHE A 233 5.79 -7.98 -2.12
N HIS A 234 5.78 -6.64 -2.12
CA HIS A 234 6.96 -5.81 -2.30
C HIS A 234 7.17 -5.01 -1.02
N SER A 235 8.17 -5.40 -0.21
CA SER A 235 8.41 -4.79 1.10
C SER A 235 9.45 -3.69 1.05
N CYS A 236 9.27 -2.61 1.82
CA CYS A 236 10.22 -1.52 1.95
C CYS A 236 11.08 -1.57 3.22
N ARG A 237 10.79 -2.44 4.18
CA ARG A 237 11.45 -2.48 5.50
C ARG A 237 12.94 -2.82 5.45
N LYS A 238 13.71 -2.33 6.44
CA LYS A 238 15.19 -2.37 6.45
C LYS A 238 15.77 -3.77 6.27
N SER A 239 15.17 -4.76 6.90
CA SER A 239 15.63 -6.16 6.88
C SER A 239 14.90 -7.05 5.87
N GLN A 240 14.12 -6.47 4.94
CA GLN A 240 13.35 -7.20 3.95
C GLN A 240 13.99 -7.13 2.56
N THR A 241 13.65 -8.07 1.67
CA THR A 241 14.18 -8.08 0.30
C THR A 241 13.64 -6.90 -0.53
N ILE A 242 14.49 -6.27 -1.35
CA ILE A 242 14.05 -5.29 -2.38
C ILE A 242 13.27 -5.92 -3.54
N ARG A 243 13.20 -7.25 -3.57
CA ARG A 243 12.55 -7.98 -4.65
C ARG A 243 11.08 -8.18 -4.29
N VAL A 244 10.25 -8.21 -5.32
CA VAL A 244 8.89 -8.74 -5.20
C VAL A 244 9.00 -10.22 -4.89
N TYR A 245 8.33 -10.70 -3.86
CA TYR A 245 8.39 -12.10 -3.44
C TYR A 245 7.01 -12.72 -3.31
N GLN A 246 6.90 -13.97 -3.72
CA GLN A 246 5.67 -14.73 -3.59
C GLN A 246 5.45 -15.10 -2.12
N LEU A 247 4.22 -14.94 -1.64
CA LEU A 247 3.81 -15.47 -0.35
C LEU A 247 3.78 -17.00 -0.38
N GLN A 248 4.26 -17.62 0.69
CA GLN A 248 4.18 -19.06 0.92
C GLN A 248 2.72 -19.48 1.07
N ASP A 249 2.39 -20.73 0.78
CA ASP A 249 1.01 -21.22 0.89
C ASP A 249 0.48 -21.10 2.32
N GLU A 250 1.33 -21.30 3.33
CA GLU A 250 1.01 -21.13 4.75
C GLU A 250 0.74 -19.66 5.10
N GLN A 251 1.54 -18.73 4.54
CA GLN A 251 1.33 -17.28 4.72
C GLN A 251 0.01 -16.84 4.09
N GLN A 252 -0.28 -17.32 2.88
CA GLN A 252 -1.54 -17.06 2.20
C GLN A 252 -2.73 -17.63 2.98
N GLN A 253 -2.63 -18.88 3.46
CA GLN A 253 -3.70 -19.51 4.22
C GLN A 253 -3.96 -18.81 5.57
N ALA A 254 -2.90 -18.39 6.28
CA ALA A 254 -3.03 -17.60 7.50
C ALA A 254 -3.74 -16.26 7.23
N LEU A 255 -3.38 -15.58 6.14
CA LEU A 255 -4.05 -14.35 5.72
C LEU A 255 -5.53 -14.59 5.38
N PHE A 256 -5.85 -15.66 4.65
CA PHE A 256 -7.24 -15.99 4.32
C PHE A 256 -8.07 -16.30 5.56
N ASN A 257 -7.53 -17.08 6.49
CA ASN A 257 -8.20 -17.39 7.75
C ASN A 257 -8.50 -16.12 8.54
N PHE A 258 -7.53 -15.21 8.64
CA PHE A 258 -7.68 -13.93 9.32
C PHE A 258 -8.71 -13.01 8.64
N LEU A 259 -8.66 -12.86 7.31
CA LEU A 259 -9.59 -11.99 6.59
C LEU A 259 -11.03 -12.53 6.63
N LEU A 260 -11.20 -13.85 6.57
CA LEU A 260 -12.52 -14.48 6.53
C LEU A 260 -13.12 -14.74 7.91
N GLN A 261 -12.36 -14.54 9.00
CA GLN A 261 -12.81 -14.81 10.36
C GLN A 261 -14.11 -14.08 10.69
N GLU A 262 -14.95 -14.74 11.47
CA GLU A 262 -16.24 -14.21 11.91
C GLU A 262 -16.10 -13.56 13.30
N GLU A 263 -17.03 -12.67 13.64
CA GLU A 263 -17.04 -12.04 14.95
C GLU A 263 -17.07 -13.10 16.07
N GLY A 264 -16.16 -12.98 17.03
CA GLY A 264 -16.00 -13.94 18.13
C GLY A 264 -15.02 -15.09 17.87
N THR A 265 -14.50 -15.24 16.65
CA THR A 265 -13.36 -16.13 16.37
C THR A 265 -12.04 -15.35 16.51
N LEU A 266 -11.10 -15.87 17.28
CA LEU A 266 -9.82 -15.21 17.58
C LEU A 266 -8.68 -15.97 16.89
N PHE A 267 -8.46 -15.68 15.59
CA PHE A 267 -7.17 -16.00 15.00
C PHE A 267 -6.20 -14.85 15.30
N PRO A 268 -4.96 -15.14 15.72
CA PRO A 268 -3.94 -14.10 15.83
C PRO A 268 -3.75 -13.45 14.45
N SER A 269 -3.60 -12.13 14.41
CA SER A 269 -3.34 -11.44 13.15
C SER A 269 -1.99 -11.92 12.59
N PRO A 270 -1.94 -12.37 11.31
CA PRO A 270 -0.69 -12.72 10.66
C PRO A 270 0.06 -11.48 10.15
N LEU A 271 -0.50 -10.28 10.37
CA LEU A 271 0.03 -9.02 9.86
C LEU A 271 1.04 -8.41 10.84
N PRO A 272 2.15 -7.82 10.34
CA PRO A 272 2.55 -7.78 8.94
C PRO A 272 3.19 -9.12 8.50
N ILE A 273 2.93 -9.55 7.27
CA ILE A 273 3.57 -10.73 6.69
C ILE A 273 4.88 -10.29 6.05
N LEU A 274 6.00 -10.71 6.64
CA LEU A 274 7.34 -10.39 6.17
C LEU A 274 7.97 -11.57 5.44
N SER A 275 8.89 -11.28 4.51
CA SER A 275 9.67 -12.31 3.82
C SER A 275 10.67 -12.96 4.76
N ASP A 276 10.92 -14.25 4.53
CA ASP A 276 12.02 -14.97 5.15
C ASP A 276 12.81 -15.78 4.11
N LYS A 277 13.71 -16.65 4.58
CA LYS A 277 14.54 -17.52 3.73
C LYS A 277 13.73 -18.57 2.93
N HIS A 278 12.48 -18.81 3.28
CA HIS A 278 11.58 -19.78 2.65
C HIS A 278 10.74 -19.15 1.53
N ASN A 279 10.57 -17.82 1.48
CA ASN A 279 10.08 -17.12 0.29
C ASN A 279 11.12 -17.19 -0.84
N ARG A 280 11.13 -18.29 -1.62
CA ARG A 280 12.17 -18.56 -2.65
C ARG A 280 11.85 -17.98 -4.02
N VAL A 281 10.58 -17.83 -4.37
CA VAL A 281 10.15 -17.22 -5.63
C VAL A 281 10.22 -15.70 -5.48
N ARG A 282 11.19 -15.08 -6.15
CA ARG A 282 11.45 -13.65 -6.09
C ARG A 282 11.76 -13.11 -7.48
N ALA A 283 11.25 -11.92 -7.78
CA ALA A 283 11.54 -11.19 -9.01
C ALA A 283 12.08 -9.79 -8.67
N ASP A 284 13.10 -9.34 -9.40
CA ASP A 284 13.52 -7.93 -9.34
C ASP A 284 12.31 -7.06 -9.72
N ALA A 285 12.02 -5.98 -8.99
CA ALA A 285 10.80 -5.19 -9.20
C ALA A 285 10.61 -4.70 -10.65
N PRO A 286 11.65 -4.21 -11.37
CA PRO A 286 11.51 -3.87 -12.79
C PRO A 286 11.11 -5.06 -13.67
N LYS A 287 11.66 -6.26 -13.39
CA LYS A 287 11.34 -7.50 -14.13
C LYS A 287 9.96 -8.04 -13.76
N ALA A 288 9.55 -7.91 -12.50
CA ALA A 288 8.21 -8.29 -12.04
C ALA A 288 7.14 -7.55 -12.86
N LEU A 289 7.33 -6.26 -13.11
CA LEU A 289 6.42 -5.43 -13.89
C LEU A 289 6.51 -5.72 -15.41
N THR A 290 7.71 -5.73 -15.99
CA THR A 290 7.89 -5.82 -17.45
C THR A 290 7.81 -7.23 -18.03
N HIS A 291 8.33 -8.23 -17.32
CA HIS A 291 8.46 -9.60 -17.83
C HIS A 291 7.41 -10.54 -17.23
N HIS A 292 6.96 -10.27 -16.00
CA HIS A 292 6.01 -11.13 -15.28
C HIS A 292 4.63 -10.49 -15.10
N HIS A 293 4.43 -9.23 -15.51
CA HIS A 293 3.16 -8.53 -15.41
C HIS A 293 2.53 -8.56 -14.00
N ILE A 294 3.37 -8.42 -12.97
CA ILE A 294 2.99 -8.42 -11.55
C ILE A 294 2.81 -6.97 -11.08
N TYR A 295 1.58 -6.56 -10.80
CA TYR A 295 1.24 -5.19 -10.34
C TYR A 295 -0.15 -5.10 -9.66
N ILE A 296 -0.34 -4.10 -8.78
CA ILE A 296 -1.62 -3.86 -8.06
C ILE A 296 -2.68 -3.33 -8.99
N GLU A 297 -2.39 -2.30 -9.77
CA GLU A 297 -3.26 -1.78 -10.83
C GLU A 297 -2.37 -1.44 -12.03
N THR A 298 -2.97 -1.18 -13.21
CA THR A 298 -2.27 -1.02 -14.50
C THR A 298 -1.18 0.05 -14.56
N PHE A 299 -0.84 0.68 -13.45
CA PHE A 299 0.15 1.73 -13.32
C PHE A 299 1.50 1.06 -13.09
N GLY A 300 2.35 1.13 -14.11
CA GLY A 300 3.76 0.81 -13.96
C GLY A 300 4.51 1.96 -13.29
N ASN A 301 5.65 1.67 -12.68
CA ASN A 301 6.59 2.70 -12.24
C ASN A 301 7.42 3.20 -13.42
N LYS A 302 7.90 4.44 -13.33
CA LYS A 302 8.78 5.08 -14.31
C LYS A 302 10.16 4.48 -14.40
N SER A 303 10.56 3.63 -13.44
CA SER A 303 11.88 2.97 -13.43
C SER A 303 12.04 1.90 -14.52
N LEU A 304 11.35 2.07 -15.67
CA LEU A 304 11.31 1.22 -16.85
C LEU A 304 11.67 2.02 -18.11
#